data_AF-A0A5B7TZV9-F1
#
_entry.id   AF-A0A5B7TZV9-F1
#
_cell.length_a   1.000
_cell.length_b   1.000
_cell.length_c   1.000
_cell.angle_alpha   90.00
_cell.angle_beta   90.00
_cell.angle_gamma   90.00
#
_symmetry.space_group_name_H-M   'P 1'
#
loop_
_entity.id
_entity.type
_entity.pdbx_description
1 polymer ?
#
loop_
_entity_poly.entity_id
_entity_poly.type
_entity_poly.pdbx_seq_one_letter_code
_entity_poly.pdbx_strand_id
1 'polypeptide(L)'
;MTICVVGLSADREGEEVDAIAAENVGDKVDLKLPENQINYVKEIAAKKKGPLVLVIASGSPVSLEGIEEHCDAILQIWYPGEQGGTAVADILFGDISPSGHLPITFPKNVNQLPPYEDYSMKERTYKYMTKEPMYPFGFGLTYSKTEIVHLKLNAERLKPKETLTATVTVKNTGNYAIDNVIQLYISPINTADGVPFNSLKAFKRVSLQKGETKNIFFSLMPEDLKMINQKGEKVWRKGAYKIIVGNASPGKLAIELGAAIPQEKTIQLK
;
A
#
# COMPACT_ATOMS: atom_id res chain seq x y z
N MET A 1 3.20 26.44 -10.35
CA MET A 1 3.43 25.08 -9.83
C MET A 1 4.92 24.80 -9.92
N THR A 2 5.49 24.20 -8.88
CA THR A 2 6.89 23.75 -8.86
C THR A 2 6.88 22.23 -8.76
N ILE A 3 7.64 21.57 -9.62
CA ILE A 3 7.85 20.12 -9.59
C ILE A 3 9.28 19.92 -9.08
N CYS A 4 9.42 19.36 -7.88
CA CYS A 4 10.70 19.11 -7.25
C CYS A 4 10.98 17.61 -7.31
N VAL A 5 11.98 17.22 -8.09
CA VAL A 5 12.39 15.81 -8.22
C VAL A 5 13.55 15.55 -7.27
N VAL A 6 13.34 14.61 -6.35
CA VAL A 6 14.29 14.20 -5.31
C VAL A 6 14.32 12.68 -5.23
N GLY A 7 15.26 12.12 -4.48
CA GLY A 7 15.36 10.68 -4.34
C GLY A 7 16.72 10.16 -3.98
N LEU A 8 16.89 8.87 -4.27
CA LEU A 8 18.10 8.10 -4.10
C LEU A 8 18.56 7.60 -5.47
N SER A 9 19.87 7.54 -5.70
CA SER A 9 20.43 6.96 -6.93
C SER A 9 20.55 5.44 -6.78
N ALA A 10 20.48 4.73 -7.92
CA ALA A 10 20.69 3.28 -7.95
C ALA A 10 22.08 2.90 -7.41
N ASP A 11 23.09 3.76 -7.60
CA ASP A 11 24.43 3.56 -7.04
C ASP A 11 24.47 3.56 -5.50
N ARG A 12 23.40 3.98 -4.83
CA ARG A 12 23.23 3.92 -3.37
C ARG A 12 22.26 2.85 -2.92
N GLU A 13 21.49 2.28 -3.85
CA GLU A 13 20.44 1.29 -3.60
C GLU A 13 20.67 0.09 -4.52
N GLY A 14 21.34 -0.94 -3.99
CA GLY A 14 21.72 -2.12 -4.75
C GLY A 14 22.39 -3.16 -3.85
N GLU A 15 22.81 -4.28 -4.43
CA GLU A 15 23.58 -5.30 -3.70
C GLU A 15 25.07 -5.04 -3.89
N GLU A 16 25.81 -5.02 -2.79
CA GLU A 16 27.27 -4.94 -2.73
C GLU A 16 27.93 -4.06 -3.82
N VAL A 17 28.40 -4.72 -4.88
CA VAL A 17 29.21 -4.12 -5.96
C VAL A 17 28.41 -3.12 -6.80
N ASP A 18 27.08 -3.23 -6.80
CA ASP A 18 26.20 -2.31 -7.52
C ASP A 18 25.94 -1.02 -6.72
N ALA A 19 26.14 -1.05 -5.40
CA ALA A 19 25.91 0.08 -4.49
C ALA A 19 27.21 0.84 -4.17
N ILE A 20 28.01 1.17 -5.19
CA ILE A 20 29.34 1.79 -5.05
C ILE A 20 29.37 3.11 -4.27
N ALA A 21 28.24 3.81 -4.18
CA ALA A 21 28.09 5.08 -3.48
C ALA A 21 27.43 4.93 -2.09
N ALA A 22 27.17 3.69 -1.64
CA ALA A 22 26.66 3.40 -0.31
C ALA A 22 27.82 3.07 0.66
N GLU A 23 27.80 3.67 1.85
CA GLU A 23 28.80 3.41 2.89
C GLU A 23 28.70 1.99 3.47
N ASN A 24 27.49 1.41 3.46
CA ASN A 24 27.22 0.08 4.00
C ASN A 24 26.78 -0.90 2.90
N VAL A 25 27.44 -0.88 1.75
CA VAL A 25 27.33 -1.99 0.77
C VAL A 25 25.89 -2.15 0.25
N GLY A 26 25.13 -1.04 0.21
CA GLY A 26 23.73 -0.97 -0.22
C GLY A 26 22.71 -0.89 0.91
N ASP A 27 23.08 -1.25 2.14
CA ASP A 27 22.20 -1.16 3.31
C ASP A 27 22.09 0.28 3.83
N LYS A 28 20.88 0.65 4.27
CA LYS A 28 20.59 1.99 4.78
C LYS A 28 20.48 1.99 6.30
N VAL A 29 21.21 2.90 6.94
CA VAL A 29 21.13 3.16 8.38
C VAL A 29 19.89 3.98 8.78
N ASP A 30 19.34 4.77 7.84
CA ASP A 30 18.11 5.54 8.01
C ASP A 30 17.30 5.52 6.70
N LEU A 31 16.01 5.83 6.78
CA LEU A 31 15.08 5.87 5.65
C LEU A 31 14.96 7.27 5.04
N LYS A 32 15.59 8.30 5.61
CA LYS A 32 15.45 9.69 5.13
C LYS A 32 16.09 9.91 3.76
N LEU A 33 15.62 10.95 3.08
CA LEU A 33 16.37 11.53 1.97
C LEU A 33 17.71 12.09 2.46
N PRO A 34 18.70 12.25 1.57
CA PRO A 34 19.94 12.96 1.89
C PRO A 34 19.65 14.37 2.41
N GLU A 35 20.36 14.81 3.45
CA GLU A 35 20.08 16.07 4.16
C GLU A 35 20.12 17.29 3.25
N ASN A 36 21.00 17.30 2.24
CA ASN A 36 21.05 18.37 1.23
C ASN A 36 19.75 18.45 0.41
N GLN A 37 19.10 17.33 0.11
CA GLN A 37 17.81 17.31 -0.59
C GLN A 37 16.66 17.73 0.33
N ILE A 38 16.69 17.34 1.61
CA ILE A 38 15.72 17.81 2.62
C ILE A 38 15.77 19.33 2.73
N ASN A 39 16.97 19.91 2.88
CA ASN A 39 17.16 21.35 2.93
C ASN A 39 16.70 22.05 1.65
N TYR A 40 17.00 21.45 0.49
CA TYR A 40 16.54 21.97 -0.80
C TYR A 40 15.01 22.01 -0.92
N VAL A 41 14.31 20.95 -0.51
CA VAL A 41 12.83 20.92 -0.49
C VAL A 41 12.27 21.99 0.43
N LYS A 42 12.83 22.14 1.64
CA LYS A 42 12.41 23.18 2.61
C LYS A 42 12.62 24.59 2.07
N GLU A 43 13.74 24.84 1.40
CA GLU A 43 14.01 26.13 0.76
C GLU A 43 13.04 26.45 -0.37
N ILE A 44 12.72 25.46 -1.22
CA ILE A 44 11.71 25.61 -2.27
C ILE A 44 10.35 25.89 -1.62
N ALA A 45 9.97 25.12 -0.61
CA ALA A 45 8.69 25.28 0.08
C ALA A 45 8.54 26.68 0.69
N ALA A 46 9.61 27.26 1.24
CA ALA A 46 9.60 28.62 1.79
C ALA A 46 9.46 29.72 0.70
N LYS A 47 9.86 29.43 -0.54
CA LYS A 47 9.89 30.39 -1.66
C LYS A 47 8.80 30.14 -2.70
N LYS A 48 7.99 29.07 -2.58
CA LYS A 48 7.01 28.66 -3.60
C LYS A 48 5.89 29.71 -3.74
N LYS A 49 5.54 30.04 -4.98
CA LYS A 49 4.39 30.91 -5.31
C LYS A 49 3.10 30.15 -5.62
N GLY A 50 3.17 28.84 -5.74
CA GLY A 50 2.04 27.96 -6.05
C GLY A 50 2.31 26.53 -5.55
N PRO A 51 1.54 25.53 -6.01
CA PRO A 51 1.67 24.16 -5.51
C PRO A 51 3.07 23.60 -5.72
N LEU A 52 3.58 22.88 -4.71
CA LEU A 52 4.80 22.10 -4.74
C LEU A 52 4.44 20.61 -4.88
N VAL A 53 4.79 20.03 -6.02
CA VAL A 53 4.68 18.60 -6.28
C VAL A 53 6.05 17.97 -6.06
N LEU A 54 6.13 17.04 -5.10
CA LEU A 54 7.34 16.28 -4.83
C LEU A 54 7.31 14.98 -5.63
N VAL A 55 8.30 14.77 -6.48
CA VAL A 55 8.46 13.53 -7.26
C VAL A 55 9.65 12.78 -6.66
N ILE A 56 9.42 11.55 -6.19
CA ILE A 56 10.41 10.78 -5.45
C ILE A 56 10.83 9.54 -6.26
N ALA A 57 12.11 9.49 -6.61
CA ALA A 57 12.75 8.31 -7.18
C ALA A 57 13.51 7.54 -6.09
N SER A 58 13.15 6.27 -5.85
CA SER A 58 13.88 5.41 -4.91
C SER A 58 13.61 3.93 -5.20
N GLY A 59 14.56 3.07 -4.89
CA GLY A 59 14.42 1.60 -4.91
C GLY A 59 13.74 1.04 -3.67
N SER A 60 13.68 1.80 -2.58
CA SER A 60 13.10 1.37 -1.29
C SER A 60 12.26 2.46 -0.62
N PRO A 61 11.56 2.17 0.49
CA PRO A 61 10.83 3.19 1.24
C PRO A 61 11.73 4.33 1.69
N VAL A 62 11.20 5.55 1.56
CA VAL A 62 11.84 6.78 2.00
C VAL A 62 10.91 7.47 2.99
N SER A 63 11.47 7.87 4.14
CA SER A 63 10.78 8.67 5.14
C SER A 63 10.68 10.13 4.65
N LEU A 64 9.47 10.66 4.72
CA LEU A 64 9.14 12.05 4.41
C LEU A 64 8.82 12.87 5.67
N GLU A 65 9.24 12.40 6.85
CA GLU A 65 9.05 13.15 8.10
C GLU A 65 9.76 14.50 8.02
N GLY A 66 9.04 15.59 8.28
CA GLY A 66 9.59 16.94 8.23
C GLY A 66 9.67 17.54 6.83
N ILE A 67 9.13 16.87 5.81
CA ILE A 67 9.03 17.37 4.43
C ILE A 67 7.65 17.17 3.78
N GLU A 68 6.90 16.13 4.17
CA GLU A 68 5.56 15.84 3.63
C GLU A 68 4.61 17.03 3.83
N GLU A 69 4.61 17.66 5.01
CA GLU A 69 3.74 18.78 5.37
C GLU A 69 3.96 20.05 4.52
N HIS A 70 5.09 20.11 3.80
CA HIS A 70 5.44 21.24 2.95
C HIS A 70 4.99 21.05 1.49
N CYS A 71 4.57 19.83 1.13
CA CYS A 71 4.23 19.41 -0.22
C CYS A 71 2.71 19.38 -0.42
N ASP A 72 2.24 19.81 -1.58
CA ASP A 72 0.81 19.79 -1.92
C ASP A 72 0.41 18.46 -2.61
N ALA A 73 1.38 17.80 -3.24
CA ALA A 73 1.23 16.46 -3.80
C ALA A 73 2.57 15.72 -3.79
N ILE A 74 2.51 14.39 -3.70
CA ILE A 74 3.68 13.51 -3.70
C ILE A 74 3.44 12.39 -4.72
N LEU A 75 4.43 12.14 -5.58
CA LEU A 75 4.42 11.07 -6.56
C LEU A 75 5.66 10.18 -6.38
N GLN A 76 5.46 8.95 -5.91
CA GLN A 76 6.50 7.93 -5.86
C GLN A 76 6.63 7.28 -7.25
N ILE A 77 7.80 7.41 -7.88
CA ILE A 77 8.06 6.91 -9.24
C ILE A 77 9.00 5.70 -9.28
N TRP A 78 9.52 5.28 -8.13
CA TRP A 78 10.54 4.23 -8.03
C TRP A 78 11.75 4.53 -8.94
N TYR A 79 12.29 3.51 -9.62
CA TYR A 79 13.11 3.67 -10.81
C TYR A 79 12.28 3.32 -12.05
N PRO A 80 11.72 4.32 -12.76
CA PRO A 80 10.68 4.09 -13.76
C PRO A 80 11.20 3.59 -15.13
N GLY A 81 12.47 3.20 -15.23
CA GLY A 81 13.09 2.69 -16.46
C GLY A 81 13.34 3.77 -17.53
N GLU A 82 13.73 3.33 -18.73
CA GLU A 82 14.18 4.20 -19.83
C GLU A 82 13.11 5.17 -20.37
N GLN A 83 11.83 4.79 -20.32
CA GLN A 83 10.69 5.63 -20.71
C GLN A 83 10.05 6.35 -19.51
N GLY A 84 10.71 6.32 -18.35
CA GLY A 84 10.14 6.81 -17.11
C GLY A 84 9.81 8.30 -17.11
N GLY A 85 10.62 9.12 -17.78
CA GLY A 85 10.34 10.55 -17.92
C GLY A 85 9.00 10.83 -18.61
N THR A 86 8.72 10.11 -19.69
CA THR A 86 7.44 10.20 -20.43
C THR A 86 6.29 9.74 -19.55
N ALA A 87 6.40 8.57 -18.93
CA ALA A 87 5.35 8.03 -18.07
C ALA A 87 5.02 8.95 -16.87
N VAL A 88 6.05 9.59 -16.28
CA VAL A 88 5.86 10.56 -15.20
C VAL A 88 5.19 11.83 -15.70
N ALA A 89 5.52 12.32 -16.89
CA ALA A 89 4.85 13.47 -17.49
C ALA A 89 3.36 13.19 -17.77
N ASP A 90 3.04 12.04 -18.37
CA ASP A 90 1.65 11.64 -18.66
C ASP A 90 0.78 11.62 -17.40
N ILE A 91 1.37 11.20 -16.26
CA ILE A 91 0.70 11.25 -14.96
C ILE A 91 0.58 12.71 -14.50
N LEU A 92 1.68 13.45 -14.38
CA LEU A 92 1.69 14.81 -13.83
C LEU A 92 0.76 15.78 -14.56
N PHE A 93 0.58 15.61 -15.87
CA PHE A 93 -0.31 16.43 -16.69
C PHE A 93 -1.72 15.86 -16.88
N GLY A 94 -1.98 14.66 -16.33
CA GLY A 94 -3.32 14.07 -16.29
C GLY A 94 -3.76 13.37 -17.56
N ASP A 95 -2.84 13.08 -18.48
CA ASP A 95 -3.10 12.22 -19.65
C ASP A 95 -3.49 10.81 -19.21
N ILE A 96 -2.92 10.35 -18.08
CA ILE A 96 -3.27 9.09 -17.43
C ILE A 96 -3.44 9.32 -15.91
N SER A 97 -4.52 8.77 -15.34
CA SER A 97 -4.69 8.77 -13.88
C SER A 97 -3.72 7.79 -13.22
N PRO A 98 -3.04 8.17 -12.11
CA PRO A 98 -2.18 7.24 -11.39
C PRO A 98 -3.03 6.08 -10.84
N SER A 99 -2.44 4.89 -10.91
CA SER A 99 -3.08 3.62 -10.53
C SER A 99 -2.11 2.64 -9.86
N GLY A 100 -0.97 3.15 -9.40
CA GLY A 100 -0.01 2.40 -8.60
C GLY A 100 -0.49 2.25 -7.17
N HIS A 101 -0.25 1.08 -6.58
CA HIS A 101 -0.50 0.81 -5.16
C HIS A 101 0.78 0.25 -4.54
N LEU A 102 1.12 0.68 -3.32
CA LEU A 102 2.35 0.31 -2.65
C LEU A 102 2.41 -1.21 -2.39
N PRO A 103 3.43 -1.93 -2.88
CA PRO A 103 3.57 -3.37 -2.62
C PRO A 103 4.18 -3.65 -1.24
N ILE A 104 4.58 -2.62 -0.51
CA ILE A 104 5.21 -2.68 0.81
C ILE A 104 4.67 -1.55 1.69
N THR A 105 4.70 -1.75 3.01
CA THR A 105 4.42 -0.69 3.98
C THR A 105 5.58 0.29 4.03
N PHE A 106 5.32 1.60 4.05
CA PHE A 106 6.34 2.64 4.25
C PHE A 106 6.35 3.02 5.73
N PRO A 107 7.38 2.65 6.51
CA PRO A 107 7.52 3.10 7.88
C PRO A 107 7.75 4.61 7.94
N LYS A 108 7.33 5.27 9.02
CA LYS A 108 7.65 6.69 9.28
C LYS A 108 9.16 6.90 9.42
N ASN A 109 9.86 5.98 10.09
CA ASN A 109 11.31 6.01 10.27
C ASN A 109 11.85 4.62 10.66
N VAL A 110 13.18 4.52 10.73
CA VAL A 110 13.89 3.28 11.10
C VAL A 110 13.50 2.75 12.49
N ASN A 111 13.12 3.61 13.43
CA ASN A 111 12.71 3.19 14.79
C ASN A 111 11.39 2.41 14.82
N GLN A 112 10.65 2.38 13.71
CA GLN A 112 9.48 1.51 13.58
C GLN A 112 9.86 0.06 13.25
N LEU A 113 11.06 -0.17 12.74
CA LEU A 113 11.54 -1.49 12.32
C LEU A 113 12.30 -2.17 13.47
N PRO A 114 12.20 -3.51 13.59
CA PRO A 114 13.07 -4.26 14.49
C PRO A 114 14.51 -4.31 13.95
N PRO A 115 15.49 -4.70 14.78
CA PRO A 115 16.87 -4.92 14.35
C PRO A 115 16.98 -5.85 13.14
N TYR A 116 18.04 -5.69 12.37
CA TYR A 116 18.24 -6.50 11.16
C TYR A 116 18.33 -8.00 11.48
N GLU A 117 18.98 -8.35 12.58
CA GLU A 117 19.19 -9.71 13.06
C GLU A 117 17.93 -10.34 13.68
N ASP A 118 16.85 -9.57 13.86
CA ASP A 118 15.57 -10.09 14.32
C ASP A 118 14.79 -10.72 13.16
N TYR A 119 14.88 -12.04 13.05
CA TYR A 119 14.16 -12.83 12.05
C TYR A 119 12.68 -13.07 12.38
N SER A 120 12.16 -12.52 13.49
CA SER A 120 10.74 -12.57 13.76
C SER A 120 9.97 -11.65 12.81
N MET A 121 8.69 -11.97 12.60
CA MET A 121 7.80 -11.11 11.81
C MET A 121 7.23 -9.93 12.60
N LYS A 122 7.54 -9.81 13.90
CA LYS A 122 6.98 -8.78 14.78
C LYS A 122 7.38 -7.39 14.27
N GLU A 123 6.44 -6.45 14.23
CA GLU A 123 6.64 -5.10 13.66
C GLU A 123 7.05 -5.06 12.17
N ARG A 124 6.98 -6.18 11.45
CA ARG A 124 7.29 -6.24 10.01
C ARG A 124 6.00 -6.38 9.20
N THR A 125 5.95 -5.66 8.08
CA THR A 125 4.83 -5.64 7.13
C THR A 125 3.49 -5.19 7.75
N TYR A 126 2.48 -4.92 6.92
CA TYR A 126 1.12 -4.64 7.40
C TYR A 126 0.48 -5.80 8.17
N LYS A 127 1.04 -7.02 8.10
CA LYS A 127 0.49 -8.21 8.76
C LYS A 127 0.73 -8.20 10.26
N TYR A 128 1.83 -7.63 10.73
CA TYR A 128 2.29 -7.76 12.11
C TYR A 128 2.80 -6.45 12.72
N MET A 129 2.79 -5.36 11.96
CA MET A 129 3.10 -4.02 12.45
C MET A 129 1.95 -3.47 13.30
N THR A 130 2.28 -3.03 14.51
CA THR A 130 1.33 -2.38 15.44
C THR A 130 1.44 -0.86 15.39
N LYS A 131 2.62 -0.35 15.00
CA LYS A 131 2.88 1.07 14.80
C LYS A 131 2.17 1.58 13.54
N GLU A 132 1.64 2.79 13.60
CA GLU A 132 1.06 3.44 12.43
C GLU A 132 2.18 3.81 11.42
N PRO A 133 2.12 3.33 10.15
CA PRO A 133 3.12 3.64 9.14
C PRO A 133 2.95 5.06 8.57
N MET A 134 3.85 5.49 7.68
CA MET A 134 3.65 6.69 6.86
C MET A 134 2.65 6.42 5.75
N TYR A 135 2.88 5.34 4.98
CA TYR A 135 1.93 4.87 3.98
C TYR A 135 1.66 3.37 4.16
N PRO A 136 0.39 2.95 4.26
CA PRO A 136 0.06 1.55 4.46
C PRO A 136 0.27 0.71 3.20
N PHE A 137 0.42 -0.60 3.39
CA PHE A 137 0.47 -1.56 2.27
C PHE A 137 -0.77 -1.42 1.38
N GLY A 138 -0.58 -1.56 0.08
CA GLY A 138 -1.64 -1.48 -0.92
C GLY A 138 -2.25 -0.09 -1.06
N PHE A 139 -1.71 0.95 -0.42
CA PHE A 139 -2.19 2.32 -0.57
C PHE A 139 -1.77 2.92 -1.91
N GLY A 140 -2.64 3.72 -2.51
CA GLY A 140 -2.41 4.39 -3.80
C GLY A 140 -3.59 5.28 -4.13
N LEU A 141 -3.30 6.52 -4.56
CA LEU A 141 -4.31 7.48 -4.97
C LEU A 141 -4.48 7.50 -6.49
N THR A 142 -5.62 8.03 -6.92
CA THR A 142 -5.97 8.26 -8.32
C THR A 142 -6.63 9.64 -8.45
N TYR A 143 -6.74 10.19 -9.66
CA TYR A 143 -7.31 11.53 -9.85
C TYR A 143 -8.84 11.59 -9.71
N SER A 144 -9.50 10.43 -9.65
CA SER A 144 -10.92 10.33 -9.37
C SER A 144 -11.22 9.75 -7.98
N LYS A 145 -12.50 9.58 -7.66
CA LYS A 145 -12.95 9.01 -6.38
C LYS A 145 -13.55 7.63 -6.60
N THR A 146 -13.16 6.68 -5.76
CA THR A 146 -13.71 5.31 -5.77
C THR A 146 -14.59 5.10 -4.56
N GLU A 147 -15.78 4.55 -4.79
CA GLU A 147 -16.69 4.11 -3.74
C GLU A 147 -16.83 2.59 -3.78
N ILE A 148 -16.75 1.92 -2.62
CA ILE A 148 -16.89 0.47 -2.48
C ILE A 148 -18.09 0.21 -1.57
N VAL A 149 -19.11 -0.48 -2.08
CA VAL A 149 -20.39 -0.70 -1.37
C VAL A 149 -20.94 -2.10 -1.62
N HIS A 150 -21.92 -2.50 -0.81
CA HIS A 150 -22.73 -3.71 -1.00
C HIS A 150 -21.92 -5.02 -1.00
N LEU A 151 -20.97 -5.17 -0.08
CA LEU A 151 -20.28 -6.45 0.11
C LEU A 151 -21.26 -7.56 0.51
N LYS A 152 -21.28 -8.63 -0.27
CA LYS A 152 -22.07 -9.84 -0.06
C LYS A 152 -21.15 -11.06 -0.06
N LEU A 153 -21.38 -11.97 0.88
CA LEU A 153 -20.73 -13.28 0.94
C LEU A 153 -21.76 -14.35 0.59
N ASN A 154 -21.34 -15.49 0.02
CA ASN A 154 -22.23 -16.64 -0.20
C ASN A 154 -22.60 -17.38 1.09
N ALA A 155 -21.84 -17.18 2.18
CA ALA A 155 -22.08 -17.83 3.45
C ALA A 155 -21.58 -16.98 4.64
N GLU A 156 -22.24 -17.13 5.78
CA GLU A 156 -21.79 -16.58 7.07
C GLU A 156 -20.99 -17.61 7.89
N ARG A 157 -21.06 -18.89 7.50
CA ARG A 157 -20.38 -20.02 8.15
C ARG A 157 -19.79 -20.91 7.07
N LEU A 158 -18.51 -21.27 7.21
CA LEU A 158 -17.77 -22.01 6.20
C LEU A 158 -17.06 -23.23 6.81
N LYS A 159 -17.16 -24.39 6.16
CA LYS A 159 -16.49 -25.64 6.56
C LYS A 159 -15.17 -25.83 5.82
N PRO A 160 -14.24 -26.66 6.34
CA PRO A 160 -13.01 -27.01 5.64
C PRO A 160 -13.41 -27.80 4.38
N LYS A 161 -13.18 -27.21 3.19
CA LYS A 161 -13.51 -27.66 1.80
C LYS A 161 -14.54 -26.80 1.07
N GLU A 162 -15.21 -25.86 1.73
CA GLU A 162 -16.15 -24.95 1.05
C GLU A 162 -15.43 -23.71 0.52
N THR A 163 -15.81 -23.28 -0.68
CA THR A 163 -15.32 -22.05 -1.31
C THR A 163 -16.09 -20.84 -0.79
N LEU A 164 -15.36 -19.80 -0.40
CA LEU A 164 -15.94 -18.50 -0.06
C LEU A 164 -15.98 -17.62 -1.31
N THR A 165 -17.16 -17.13 -1.67
CA THR A 165 -17.28 -16.10 -2.69
C THR A 165 -17.69 -14.78 -2.06
N ALA A 166 -17.06 -13.70 -2.52
CA ALA A 166 -17.36 -12.34 -2.10
C ALA A 166 -17.65 -11.49 -3.33
N THR A 167 -18.78 -10.81 -3.34
CA THR A 167 -19.17 -9.87 -4.39
C THR A 167 -19.30 -8.49 -3.79
N VAL A 168 -18.70 -7.49 -4.44
CA VAL A 168 -18.78 -6.09 -4.03
C VAL A 168 -19.07 -5.20 -5.24
N THR A 169 -19.76 -4.08 -5.01
CA THR A 169 -19.99 -3.06 -6.04
C THR A 169 -18.95 -1.96 -5.89
N VAL A 170 -18.27 -1.61 -6.97
CA VAL A 170 -17.25 -0.57 -7.03
C VAL A 170 -17.69 0.49 -8.03
N LYS A 171 -17.64 1.76 -7.63
CA LYS A 171 -18.07 2.89 -8.44
C LYS A 171 -16.97 3.93 -8.57
N ASN A 172 -16.87 4.53 -9.75
CA ASN A 172 -16.13 5.75 -9.94
C ASN A 172 -17.07 6.96 -9.78
N THR A 173 -16.95 7.67 -8.66
CA THR A 173 -17.83 8.79 -8.29
C THR A 173 -17.19 10.16 -8.54
N GLY A 174 -15.98 10.20 -9.09
CA GLY A 174 -15.30 11.44 -9.45
C GLY A 174 -15.44 11.77 -10.94
N ASN A 175 -14.47 12.53 -11.47
CA ASN A 175 -14.58 13.19 -12.78
C ASN A 175 -13.68 12.62 -13.87
N TYR A 176 -12.79 11.67 -13.55
CA TYR A 176 -11.81 11.13 -14.49
C TYR A 176 -11.99 9.62 -14.62
N ALA A 177 -11.68 9.07 -15.79
CA ALA A 177 -11.52 7.63 -15.95
C ALA A 177 -10.30 7.17 -15.16
N ILE A 178 -10.42 6.02 -14.49
CA ILE A 178 -9.37 5.50 -13.59
C ILE A 178 -9.20 4.01 -13.74
N ASP A 179 -7.99 3.56 -13.40
CA ASP A 179 -7.73 2.19 -12.96
C ASP A 179 -7.56 2.20 -11.44
N ASN A 180 -8.11 1.19 -10.76
CA ASN A 180 -7.94 1.01 -9.31
C ASN A 180 -7.71 -0.47 -8.98
N VAL A 181 -7.03 -0.75 -7.85
CA VAL A 181 -6.79 -2.12 -7.37
C VAL A 181 -7.67 -2.40 -6.16
N ILE A 182 -8.68 -3.24 -6.35
CA ILE A 182 -9.60 -3.69 -5.30
C ILE A 182 -9.01 -4.93 -4.63
N GLN A 183 -8.88 -4.87 -3.32
CA GLN A 183 -8.10 -5.80 -2.50
C GLN A 183 -9.03 -6.46 -1.48
N LEU A 184 -8.95 -7.78 -1.38
CA LEU A 184 -9.70 -8.58 -0.40
C LEU A 184 -8.74 -9.12 0.66
N TYR A 185 -9.03 -8.78 1.91
CA TYR A 185 -8.33 -9.22 3.09
C TYR A 185 -9.18 -10.14 3.96
N ILE A 186 -8.52 -11.04 4.67
CA ILE A 186 -9.10 -11.75 5.82
C ILE A 186 -8.36 -11.35 7.09
N SER A 187 -9.11 -11.09 8.15
CA SER A 187 -8.59 -10.62 9.42
C SER A 187 -9.22 -11.41 10.57
N PRO A 188 -8.45 -12.15 11.38
CA PRO A 188 -9.01 -12.85 12.53
C PRO A 188 -9.55 -11.84 13.57
N ILE A 189 -10.70 -12.13 14.17
CA ILE A 189 -11.22 -11.30 15.28
C ILE A 189 -10.36 -11.49 16.54
N ASN A 190 -9.85 -12.71 16.75
CA ASN A 190 -8.91 -13.00 17.82
C ASN A 190 -7.50 -13.18 17.25
N THR A 191 -6.61 -12.25 17.56
CA THR A 191 -5.23 -12.20 17.08
C THR A 191 -4.23 -12.86 18.04
N ALA A 192 -4.71 -13.63 19.01
CA ALA A 192 -3.85 -14.44 19.88
C ALA A 192 -2.92 -15.36 19.06
N ASP A 193 -1.78 -15.71 19.66
CA ASP A 193 -0.78 -16.65 19.12
C ASP A 193 0.02 -16.13 17.91
N GLY A 194 0.09 -14.81 17.71
CA GLY A 194 0.96 -14.20 16.69
C GLY A 194 0.46 -14.39 15.25
N VAL A 195 -0.85 -14.50 15.06
CA VAL A 195 -1.45 -14.51 13.72
C VAL A 195 -1.41 -13.12 13.08
N PRO A 196 -1.35 -13.01 11.73
CA PRO A 196 -1.50 -11.75 11.01
C PRO A 196 -2.77 -10.99 11.41
N PHE A 197 -2.65 -9.68 11.61
CA PHE A 197 -3.78 -8.77 11.78
C PHE A 197 -4.68 -8.74 10.54
N ASN A 198 -4.04 -8.70 9.37
CA ASN A 198 -4.71 -8.71 8.07
C ASN A 198 -3.89 -9.61 7.12
N SER A 199 -4.56 -10.31 6.22
CA SER A 199 -3.91 -11.08 5.17
C SER A 199 -4.60 -10.83 3.84
N LEU A 200 -3.90 -10.22 2.88
CA LEU A 200 -4.36 -10.14 1.50
C LEU A 200 -4.55 -11.55 0.95
N LYS A 201 -5.73 -11.83 0.40
CA LYS A 201 -6.05 -13.14 -0.20
C LYS A 201 -6.29 -13.05 -1.70
N ALA A 202 -6.78 -11.91 -2.19
CA ALA A 202 -6.95 -11.65 -3.60
C ALA A 202 -6.97 -10.16 -3.89
N PHE A 203 -6.66 -9.78 -5.13
CA PHE A 203 -6.88 -8.43 -5.62
C PHE A 203 -7.30 -8.47 -7.10
N LYS A 204 -7.96 -7.40 -7.55
CA LYS A 204 -8.36 -7.21 -8.95
C LYS A 204 -8.12 -5.76 -9.35
N ARG A 205 -7.38 -5.56 -10.45
CA ARG A 205 -7.31 -4.28 -11.14
C ARG A 205 -8.59 -4.08 -11.95
N VAL A 206 -9.19 -2.91 -11.84
CA VAL A 206 -10.47 -2.58 -12.49
C VAL A 206 -10.38 -1.21 -13.13
N SER A 207 -10.72 -1.13 -14.41
CA SER A 207 -10.88 0.14 -15.13
C SER A 207 -12.32 0.61 -14.98
N LEU A 208 -12.50 1.90 -14.68
CA LEU A 208 -13.80 2.53 -14.49
C LEU A 208 -13.85 3.88 -15.20
N GLN A 209 -14.75 4.01 -16.17
CA GLN A 209 -15.10 5.30 -16.76
C GLN A 209 -15.75 6.22 -15.71
N LYS A 210 -15.83 7.52 -16.01
CA LYS A 210 -16.51 8.49 -15.15
C LYS A 210 -17.96 8.04 -14.88
N GLY A 211 -18.33 7.91 -13.60
CA GLY A 211 -19.68 7.47 -13.19
C GLY A 211 -19.94 5.97 -13.33
N GLU A 212 -18.98 5.18 -13.82
CA GLU A 212 -19.17 3.75 -14.05
C GLU A 212 -19.26 2.98 -12.73
N THR A 213 -20.08 1.93 -12.73
CA THR A 213 -20.26 0.99 -11.62
C THR A 213 -20.03 -0.43 -12.10
N LYS A 214 -19.18 -1.20 -11.39
CA LYS A 214 -18.92 -2.62 -11.68
C LYS A 214 -19.11 -3.48 -10.44
N ASN A 215 -19.59 -4.71 -10.65
CA ASN A 215 -19.58 -5.75 -9.63
C ASN A 215 -18.30 -6.57 -9.75
N ILE A 216 -17.56 -6.66 -8.64
CA ILE A 216 -16.29 -7.37 -8.55
C ILE A 216 -16.51 -8.63 -7.73
N PHE A 217 -16.08 -9.76 -8.30
CA PHE A 217 -16.25 -11.09 -7.73
C PHE A 217 -14.91 -11.65 -7.29
N PHE A 218 -14.81 -12.12 -6.07
CA PHE A 218 -13.68 -12.86 -5.54
C PHE A 218 -14.11 -14.27 -5.18
N SER A 219 -13.24 -15.25 -5.44
CA SER A 219 -13.43 -16.65 -5.07
C SER A 219 -12.19 -17.09 -4.31
N LEU A 220 -12.35 -17.44 -3.04
CA LEU A 220 -11.30 -17.98 -2.19
C LEU A 220 -11.53 -19.47 -2.00
N MET A 221 -10.58 -20.25 -2.51
CA MET A 221 -10.57 -21.69 -2.31
C MET A 221 -10.25 -22.01 -0.84
N PRO A 222 -10.64 -23.19 -0.33
CA PRO A 222 -10.33 -23.60 1.04
C PRO A 222 -8.84 -23.48 1.40
N GLU A 223 -7.96 -23.69 0.42
CA GLU A 223 -6.52 -23.56 0.57
C GLU A 223 -6.05 -22.11 0.80
N ASP A 224 -6.77 -21.12 0.28
CA ASP A 224 -6.45 -19.70 0.48
C ASP A 224 -6.77 -19.27 1.91
N LEU A 225 -7.70 -19.94 2.58
CA LEU A 225 -8.19 -19.61 3.92
C LEU A 225 -7.36 -20.23 5.05
N LYS A 226 -6.50 -21.20 4.73
CA LYS A 226 -5.60 -21.80 5.72
C LYS A 226 -4.48 -20.83 6.12
N MET A 227 -3.90 -21.09 7.28
CA MET A 227 -2.81 -20.33 7.87
C MET A 227 -1.65 -21.25 8.23
N ILE A 228 -0.43 -20.71 8.23
CA ILE A 228 0.73 -21.44 8.72
C ILE A 228 0.77 -21.33 10.25
N ASN A 229 0.84 -22.46 10.95
CA ASN A 229 1.00 -22.50 12.41
C ASN A 229 2.49 -22.42 12.80
N GLN A 230 2.77 -22.39 14.11
CA GLN A 230 4.14 -22.32 14.63
C GLN A 230 5.00 -23.56 14.30
N LYS A 231 4.39 -24.67 13.87
CA LYS A 231 5.09 -25.88 13.40
C LYS A 231 5.39 -25.83 11.89
N GLY A 232 5.03 -24.74 11.20
CA GLY A 232 5.18 -24.62 9.74
C GLY A 232 4.08 -25.33 8.94
N GLU A 233 3.02 -25.81 9.58
CA GLU A 233 1.96 -26.57 8.93
C GLU A 233 0.83 -25.66 8.46
N LYS A 234 0.32 -25.90 7.25
CA LYS A 234 -0.84 -25.18 6.69
C LYS A 234 -2.15 -25.74 7.24
N VAL A 235 -2.75 -25.05 8.19
CA VAL A 235 -3.91 -25.51 8.96
C VAL A 235 -5.17 -24.68 8.74
N TRP A 236 -6.32 -25.33 8.88
CA TRP A 236 -7.61 -24.66 8.98
C TRP A 236 -7.86 -24.22 10.43
N ARG A 237 -7.80 -22.91 10.68
CA ARG A 237 -8.02 -22.35 12.02
C ARG A 237 -9.46 -21.90 12.17
N LYS A 238 -10.23 -22.64 12.97
CA LYS A 238 -11.61 -22.29 13.33
C LYS A 238 -11.64 -20.94 14.05
N GLY A 239 -12.71 -20.17 13.84
CA GLY A 239 -12.86 -18.87 14.48
C GLY A 239 -13.69 -17.89 13.65
N ALA A 240 -13.96 -16.74 14.24
CA ALA A 240 -14.59 -15.62 13.55
C ALA A 240 -13.53 -14.75 12.88
N TYR A 241 -13.79 -14.39 11.63
CA TYR A 241 -12.92 -13.57 10.80
C TYR A 241 -13.73 -12.46 10.15
N LYS A 242 -13.10 -11.32 9.90
CA LYS A 242 -13.62 -10.29 9.00
C LYS A 242 -13.11 -10.56 7.59
N ILE A 243 -14.01 -10.49 6.62
CA ILE A 243 -13.71 -10.35 5.20
C ILE A 243 -13.83 -8.86 4.90
N ILE A 244 -12.72 -8.26 4.48
CA ILE A 244 -12.63 -6.82 4.27
C ILE A 244 -12.25 -6.58 2.81
N VAL A 245 -13.02 -5.74 2.12
CA VAL A 245 -12.74 -5.36 0.73
C VAL A 245 -12.55 -3.85 0.65
N GLY A 246 -11.38 -3.42 0.20
CA GLY A 246 -10.96 -2.03 0.11
C GLY A 246 -9.99 -1.80 -1.06
N ASN A 247 -9.34 -0.65 -1.13
CA ASN A 247 -8.27 -0.36 -2.08
C ASN A 247 -6.93 0.00 -1.39
N ALA A 248 -6.78 -0.41 -0.14
CA ALA A 248 -5.56 -0.37 0.67
C ALA A 248 -5.70 -1.41 1.80
N SER A 249 -4.60 -1.70 2.51
CA SER A 249 -4.67 -2.54 3.71
C SER A 249 -5.61 -1.94 4.75
N PRO A 250 -6.40 -2.75 5.48
CA PRO A 250 -7.37 -2.25 6.44
C PRO A 250 -6.72 -1.38 7.54
N GLY A 251 -7.22 -0.16 7.73
CA GLY A 251 -6.74 0.76 8.77
C GLY A 251 -7.32 2.15 8.62
N LYS A 252 -7.34 2.93 9.73
CA LYS A 252 -7.87 4.30 9.77
C LYS A 252 -7.06 5.25 8.87
N LEU A 253 -5.72 5.16 8.95
CA LEU A 253 -4.80 5.99 8.20
C LEU A 253 -5.07 5.96 6.69
N ALA A 254 -5.32 4.79 6.10
CA ALA A 254 -5.58 4.68 4.67
C ALA A 254 -6.78 5.54 4.23
N ILE A 255 -7.84 5.58 5.04
CA ILE A 255 -9.05 6.38 4.78
C ILE A 255 -8.73 7.88 4.92
N GLU A 256 -7.98 8.25 5.95
CA GLU A 256 -7.54 9.64 6.18
C GLU A 256 -6.69 10.17 5.03
N LEU A 257 -5.85 9.30 4.45
CA LEU A 257 -5.04 9.60 3.27
C LEU A 257 -5.83 9.59 1.96
N GLY A 258 -7.12 9.23 1.97
CA GLY A 258 -8.01 9.31 0.81
C GLY A 258 -8.34 7.98 0.11
N ALA A 259 -7.99 6.83 0.69
CA ALA A 259 -8.46 5.54 0.20
C ALA A 259 -9.99 5.41 0.38
N ALA A 260 -10.61 4.54 -0.43
CA ALA A 260 -12.04 4.27 -0.32
C ALA A 260 -12.36 3.61 1.02
N ILE A 261 -13.49 3.97 1.62
CA ILE A 261 -13.98 3.33 2.84
C ILE A 261 -14.22 1.85 2.54
N PRO A 262 -13.53 0.92 3.24
CA PRO A 262 -13.68 -0.51 2.97
C PRO A 262 -15.04 -1.02 3.44
N GLN A 263 -15.49 -2.09 2.81
CA GLN A 263 -16.66 -2.85 3.26
C GLN A 263 -16.18 -4.08 4.03
N GLU A 264 -16.85 -4.40 5.13
CA GLU A 264 -16.53 -5.59 5.93
C GLU A 264 -17.76 -6.46 6.25
N LYS A 265 -17.53 -7.77 6.32
CA LYS A 265 -18.51 -8.77 6.77
C LYS A 265 -17.80 -9.81 7.64
N THR A 266 -18.46 -10.24 8.72
CA THR A 266 -17.95 -11.30 9.58
C THR A 266 -18.36 -12.67 9.04
N ILE A 267 -17.44 -13.63 9.07
CA ILE A 267 -17.67 -15.04 8.74
C ILE A 267 -17.11 -15.94 9.85
N GLN A 268 -17.76 -17.06 10.09
CA GLN A 268 -17.31 -18.09 11.03
C GLN A 268 -16.72 -19.29 10.27
N LEU A 269 -15.43 -19.57 10.44
CA LEU A 269 -14.80 -20.80 9.99
C LEU A 269 -15.05 -21.91 11.03
N LYS A 270 -15.63 -23.03 10.60
CA LYS A 270 -16.08 -24.15 11.45
C LYS A 270 -15.16 -25.37 11.39
#